data_AF-A0A7C4TGU6-F1
#
_entry.id   AF-A0A7C4TGU6-F1
#
_cell.length_a   1.000
_cell.length_b   1.000
_cell.length_c   1.000
_cell.angle_alpha   90.00
_cell.angle_beta   90.00
_cell.angle_gamma   90.00
#
_symmetry.space_group_name_H-M   'P 1'
#
loop_
_entity.id
_entity.type
_entity.pdbx_description
1 polymer ?
#
loop_
_entity_poly.entity_id
_entity_poly.type
_entity_poly.pdbx_seq_one_letter_code
_entity_poly.pdbx_strand_id
1 'polypeptide(L)' 'MKEAGANETLFASMDEAAQQAKAEFDQMPEDVKKTFSIWMRKWYLKAGYRRLGRIVVAYAKALEKG' A
#
# COMPACT_ATOMS: atom_id res chain seq x y z
N MET A 1 25.29 -18.21 10.58
CA MET A 1 23.90 -18.67 10.84
C MET A 1 22.99 -17.63 11.51
N LYS A 2 23.35 -16.33 11.56
CA LYS A 2 22.54 -15.27 12.21
C LYS A 2 21.64 -14.46 11.25
N GLU A 3 21.85 -14.53 9.94
CA GLU A 3 21.15 -13.69 8.96
C GLU A 3 19.79 -14.25 8.50
N ALA A 4 19.58 -15.57 8.62
CA ALA A 4 18.34 -16.21 8.16
C ALA A 4 17.11 -15.79 9.00
N GLY A 5 17.23 -15.83 10.34
CA GLY A 5 16.11 -15.49 11.23
C GLY A 5 15.73 -14.00 11.25
N ALA A 6 16.67 -13.10 10.92
CA ALA A 6 16.39 -11.67 10.80
C ALA A 6 15.53 -11.36 9.56
N ASN A 7 15.77 -12.06 8.44
CA ASN A 7 14.97 -11.91 7.23
C ASN A 7 13.56 -12.50 7.39
N GLU A 8 13.42 -13.66 8.04
CA GLU A 8 12.09 -14.27 8.30
C GLU A 8 11.21 -13.37 9.17
N THR A 9 11.78 -12.75 10.20
CA THR A 9 11.06 -11.81 11.08
C THR A 9 10.62 -10.56 10.30
N LEU A 10 11.46 -10.07 9.39
CA LEU A 10 11.13 -8.93 8.53
C LEU A 10 10.00 -9.27 7.55
N PHE A 11 10.05 -10.42 6.87
CA PHE A 11 9.00 -10.83 5.94
C PHE A 11 7.66 -11.05 6.65
N ALA A 12 7.66 -11.67 7.84
CA ALA A 12 6.46 -11.81 8.66
C ALA A 12 5.83 -10.45 9.00
N SER A 13 6.64 -9.45 9.33
CA SER A 13 6.15 -8.10 9.61
C SER A 13 5.54 -7.40 8.38
N MET A 14 6.07 -7.68 7.18
CA MET A 14 5.51 -7.16 5.93
C MET A 14 4.18 -7.81 5.58
N ASP A 15 4.05 -9.11 5.80
CA ASP A 15 2.80 -9.84 5.57
C ASP A 15 1.71 -9.38 6.54
N GLU A 16 2.05 -9.17 7.81
CA GLU A 16 1.11 -8.60 8.79
C GLU A 16 0.63 -7.20 8.37
N ALA A 17 1.56 -6.32 7.97
CA ALA A 17 1.22 -4.99 7.48
C ALA A 17 0.33 -5.07 6.23
N ALA A 18 0.56 -6.02 5.32
CA ALA A 18 -0.28 -6.23 4.15
C ALA A 18 -1.70 -6.73 4.51
N GLN A 19 -1.81 -7.60 5.51
CA GLN A 19 -3.11 -8.06 6.03
C GLN A 19 -3.90 -6.93 6.67
N GLN A 20 -3.24 -6.10 7.49
CA GLN A 20 -3.86 -4.92 8.09
C GLN A 20 -4.33 -3.93 7.01
N ALA A 21 -3.48 -3.61 6.04
CA ALA A 21 -3.85 -2.75 4.92
C ALA A 21 -5.02 -3.30 4.11
N LYS A 22 -5.11 -4.63 3.93
CA LYS A 22 -6.25 -5.27 3.28
C LYS A 22 -7.53 -5.11 4.12
N ALA A 23 -7.46 -5.34 5.42
CA ALA A 23 -8.61 -5.20 6.31
C ALA A 23 -9.16 -3.76 6.29
N GLU A 24 -8.28 -2.76 6.34
CA GLU A 24 -8.66 -1.35 6.19
C GLU A 24 -9.28 -1.08 4.82
N PHE A 25 -8.68 -1.60 3.74
CA PHE A 25 -9.20 -1.45 2.39
C PHE A 25 -10.60 -2.04 2.24
N ASP A 26 -10.88 -3.22 2.81
CA ASP A 26 -12.18 -3.88 2.73
C ASP A 26 -13.29 -3.06 3.44
N GLN A 27 -12.93 -2.30 4.47
CA GLN A 27 -13.83 -1.43 5.24
C GLN A 27 -14.09 -0.08 4.59
N MET A 28 -13.35 0.31 3.55
CA MET A 28 -13.55 1.58 2.85
C MET A 28 -14.92 1.60 2.12
N PRO A 29 -15.52 2.80 1.94
CA PRO A 29 -16.70 2.96 1.10
C PRO A 29 -16.52 2.37 -0.31
N GLU A 30 -17.58 1.77 -0.85
CA GLU A 30 -17.52 1.02 -2.12
C GLU A 30 -17.08 1.89 -3.31
N ASP A 31 -17.52 3.14 -3.35
CA ASP A 31 -17.14 4.14 -4.36
C ASP A 31 -15.65 4.50 -4.28
N VAL A 32 -15.10 4.61 -3.06
CA VAL A 32 -13.67 4.83 -2.82
C VAL A 32 -12.87 3.62 -3.29
N LYS A 33 -13.24 2.41 -2.87
CA LYS A 33 -12.58 1.16 -3.30
C LYS A 33 -12.57 1.03 -4.82
N LYS A 34 -13.72 1.27 -5.46
CA LYS A 34 -13.87 1.20 -6.92
C LYS A 34 -12.98 2.22 -7.62
N THR A 35 -13.01 3.47 -7.18
CA THR A 35 -12.21 4.55 -7.77
C THR A 35 -10.72 4.27 -7.65
N PHE A 36 -10.25 3.92 -6.44
CA PHE A 36 -8.85 3.61 -6.19
C PHE A 36 -8.38 2.38 -6.97
N SER A 37 -9.19 1.31 -7.00
CA SER A 37 -8.87 0.06 -7.73
C SER A 37 -8.77 0.27 -9.23
N ILE A 38 -9.67 1.06 -9.82
CA ILE A 38 -9.63 1.40 -11.26
C ILE A 38 -8.36 2.21 -11.57
N TRP A 39 -8.05 3.22 -10.76
CA TRP A 39 -6.84 4.03 -10.93
C TRP A 39 -5.58 3.18 -10.80
N MET A 40 -5.48 2.36 -9.75
CA MET A 40 -4.37 1.43 -9.54
C MET A 40 -4.22 0.47 -10.73
N ARG A 41 -5.28 -0.23 -11.14
CA ARG A 41 -5.24 -1.17 -12.28
C ARG A 41 -4.77 -0.50 -13.58
N LYS A 42 -5.22 0.73 -13.85
CA LYS A 42 -4.84 1.49 -15.06
C LYS A 42 -3.33 1.76 -15.13
N TRP A 43 -2.69 2.00 -13.99
CA TRP A 43 -1.31 2.48 -13.92
C TRP A 43 -0.31 1.47 -13.37
N TYR A 44 -0.75 0.41 -12.69
CA TYR A 44 0.11 -0.53 -11.98
C TYR A 44 1.18 -1.12 -12.90
N LEU A 45 0.79 -1.62 -14.07
CA LEU A 45 1.70 -2.19 -15.07
C LEU A 45 2.48 -1.14 -15.88
N LYS A 46 2.08 0.14 -15.82
CA LYS A 46 2.71 1.22 -16.59
C LYS A 46 3.76 1.98 -15.78
N ALA A 47 3.44 2.30 -14.53
CA ALA A 47 4.26 3.11 -13.64
C ALA A 47 4.92 2.31 -12.51
N GLY A 48 4.39 1.13 -12.17
CA GLY A 48 4.86 0.30 -11.07
C GLY A 48 4.38 0.79 -9.69
N TYR A 49 4.14 -0.15 -8.78
CA TYR A 49 3.59 0.11 -7.44
C TYR A 49 4.39 1.15 -6.64
N ARG A 50 5.72 1.13 -6.71
CA ARG A 50 6.58 2.04 -5.94
C ARG A 50 6.39 3.51 -6.33
N ARG A 51 6.20 3.81 -7.62
CA ARG A 51 5.94 5.19 -8.09
C ARG A 51 4.54 5.64 -7.72
N LEU A 52 3.55 4.77 -7.87
CA LEU A 52 2.17 5.05 -7.47
C LEU A 52 2.05 5.33 -5.97
N GLY A 53 2.71 4.52 -5.13
CA GLY A 53 2.75 4.76 -3.69
C GLY A 53 3.32 6.14 -3.32
N ARG A 54 4.40 6.56 -3.99
CA ARG A 54 4.99 7.91 -3.76
C ARG A 54 4.02 9.04 -4.09
N ILE A 55 3.22 8.90 -5.15
CA ILE A 55 2.22 9.91 -5.55
C ILE A 55 1.17 10.06 -4.45
N VAL A 56 0.61 8.95 -3.98
CA VAL A 56 -0.45 8.95 -2.96
C VAL A 56 0.09 9.46 -1.62
N VAL A 57 1.29 9.05 -1.21
CA VAL A 57 1.94 9.54 0.02
C VAL A 57 2.24 11.04 -0.07
N ALA A 58 2.68 11.55 -1.22
CA ALA A 58 2.91 12.97 -1.39
C ALA A 58 1.62 13.79 -1.24
N TYR A 59 0.51 13.29 -1.77
CA TYR A 59 -0.80 13.89 -1.59
C TYR A 59 -1.24 13.87 -0.12
N ALA A 60 -1.11 12.74 0.58
CA ALA A 60 -1.43 12.63 2.01
C ALA A 60 -0.64 13.65 2.85
N LYS A 61 0.67 13.77 2.61
CA LYS A 61 1.52 14.79 3.26
C LYS A 61 1.13 16.23 2.96
N ALA A 62 0.51 16.49 1.80
CA ALA A 62 0.01 17.81 1.46
C ALA A 62 -1.27 18.14 2.24
N LEU A 63 -2.14 17.14 2.47
CA LEU A 63 -3.34 17.29 3.29
C LEU A 63 -3.02 17.57 4.76
N GLU A 64 -1.97 16.96 5.31
CA GLU A 64 -1.53 17.19 6.70
C GLU A 64 -1.02 18.62 6.96
N LYS A 65 -0.68 19.37 5.90
CA LYS A 65 -0.13 20.73 5.97
C LYS A 65 -1.17 21.82 5.75
N GLY A 66 -2.38 21.46 5.33
CA GLY A 66 -3.50 22.38 5.11
C GLY A 66 -4.49 22.32 6.26
#